data_AF-A0A2U1KVH9-F1
#
_entry.id   AF-A0A2U1KVH9-F1
#
_cell.length_a   1.000
_cell.length_b   1.000
_cell.length_c   1.000
_cell.angle_alpha   90.00
_cell.angle_beta   90.00
_cell.angle_gamma   90.00
#
_symmetry.space_group_name_H-M   'P 1'
#
loop_
_entity.id
_entity.type
_entity.pdbx_description
1 polymer ?
#
loop_
_entity_poly.entity_id
_entity_poly.type
_entity_poly.pdbx_seq_one_letter_code
_entity_poly.pdbx_strand_id
1 'polypeptide(L)'
;MAELTSLPPEILSIILVMVAISSEGAKDIVKISATCKEFYKLAKQSCVLKVVKFQSFTFTPNYRRHRNPRGLLLQCARYGNLDALCIIGKALVKRDSRFWDMVLFCEDPVCEINGSLINPLEYARLVVKIFIRYGRCEDISKILWPLRDYMMAANAELAEYRALGTCRALSKMCSYEQRRFGIIAFFTKLAKKLNRAPLNDYLAEVMPPHNAAHRIEVIKIFDKLFPATSD
;
A
#
# COMPACT_ATOMS: atom_id res chain seq x y z
N MET A 1 -39.28 16.70 -5.60
CA MET A 1 -38.32 15.61 -5.29
C MET A 1 -37.03 16.28 -4.85
N ALA A 2 -36.46 15.88 -3.72
CA ALA A 2 -35.17 16.39 -3.29
C ALA A 2 -34.06 15.62 -4.02
N GLU A 3 -33.19 16.34 -4.73
CA GLU A 3 -32.04 15.74 -5.41
C GLU A 3 -30.84 15.73 -4.47
N LEU A 4 -30.12 14.61 -4.38
CA LEU A 4 -28.94 14.52 -3.53
C LEU A 4 -27.87 15.56 -3.92
N THR A 5 -27.76 15.88 -5.22
CA THR A 5 -26.87 16.92 -5.78
C THR A 5 -27.25 18.34 -5.37
N SER A 6 -28.43 18.56 -4.76
CA SER A 6 -28.80 19.87 -4.21
C SER A 6 -28.19 20.15 -2.83
N LEU A 7 -27.54 19.15 -2.22
CA LEU A 7 -26.80 19.36 -0.97
C LEU A 7 -25.54 20.22 -1.20
N PRO A 8 -25.14 21.01 -0.19
CA PRO A 8 -23.86 21.71 -0.20
C PRO A 8 -22.68 20.76 -0.53
N PRO A 9 -21.71 21.18 -1.37
CA PRO A 9 -20.57 20.38 -1.76
C PRO A 9 -19.77 19.80 -0.58
N GLU A 10 -19.71 20.51 0.54
CA GLU A 10 -19.03 20.10 1.77
C GLU A 10 -19.70 18.87 2.38
N ILE A 11 -21.04 18.83 2.41
CA ILE A 11 -21.81 17.70 2.91
C ILE A 11 -21.61 16.49 2.00
N LEU A 12 -21.66 16.70 0.68
CA LEU A 12 -21.39 15.63 -0.29
C LEU A 12 -19.97 15.08 -0.18
N SER A 13 -18.99 15.94 0.09
CA SER A 13 -17.58 15.54 0.32
C SER A 13 -17.44 14.69 1.58
N ILE A 14 -18.13 15.05 2.68
CA ILE A 14 -18.17 14.24 3.90
C ILE A 14 -18.80 12.87 3.63
N ILE A 15 -19.92 12.82 2.91
CA ILE A 15 -20.57 11.55 2.52
C ILE A 15 -19.60 10.68 1.72
N LEU A 16 -18.89 11.26 0.74
CA LEU A 16 -17.90 10.55 -0.06
C LEU A 16 -16.72 10.05 0.77
N VAL A 17 -16.23 10.83 1.73
CA VAL A 17 -15.20 10.38 2.68
C VAL A 17 -15.69 9.19 3.49
N MET A 18 -16.93 9.23 3.99
CA MET A 18 -17.54 8.11 4.74
C MET A 18 -17.67 6.86 3.88
N VAL A 19 -18.03 7.00 2.60
CA VAL A 19 -18.05 5.89 1.65
C VAL A 19 -16.63 5.38 1.38
N ALA A 20 -15.67 6.27 1.18
CA ALA A 20 -14.28 5.93 0.87
C ALA A 20 -13.62 5.11 2.01
N ILE A 21 -13.92 5.40 3.28
CA ILE A 21 -13.38 4.66 4.43
C ILE A 21 -14.15 3.37 4.75
N SER A 22 -15.23 3.06 4.03
CA SER A 22 -15.99 1.83 4.22
C SER A 22 -15.21 0.60 3.73
N SER A 23 -15.72 -0.61 4.02
CA SER A 23 -15.04 -1.85 3.61
C SER A 23 -14.98 -2.03 2.09
N GLU A 24 -15.95 -1.49 1.36
CA GLU A 24 -16.00 -1.55 -0.11
C GLU A 24 -15.66 -0.19 -0.75
N GLY A 25 -14.96 0.69 -0.01
CA GLY A 25 -14.75 2.09 -0.38
C GLY A 25 -14.23 2.29 -1.80
N ALA A 26 -13.19 1.59 -2.23
CA ALA A 26 -12.69 1.70 -3.60
C ALA A 26 -13.76 1.34 -4.67
N LYS A 27 -14.56 0.30 -4.43
CA LYS A 27 -15.61 -0.14 -5.37
C LYS A 27 -16.76 0.85 -5.40
N ASP A 28 -17.18 1.33 -4.24
CA ASP A 28 -18.33 2.23 -4.13
C ASP A 28 -17.98 3.64 -4.63
N ILE A 29 -16.74 4.11 -4.41
CA ILE A 29 -16.25 5.35 -5.02
C ILE A 29 -16.24 5.28 -6.54
N VAL A 30 -15.77 4.16 -7.13
CA VAL A 30 -15.84 3.99 -8.59
C VAL A 30 -17.28 4.08 -9.09
N LYS A 31 -18.21 3.37 -8.44
CA LYS A 31 -19.63 3.41 -8.81
C LYS A 31 -20.22 4.81 -8.70
N ILE A 32 -20.02 5.48 -7.57
CA ILE A 32 -20.54 6.84 -7.33
C ILE A 32 -19.96 7.81 -8.36
N SER A 33 -18.66 7.73 -8.65
CA SER A 33 -18.02 8.58 -9.65
C SER A 33 -18.56 8.36 -11.08
N ALA A 34 -19.17 7.21 -11.36
CA ALA A 34 -19.79 6.91 -12.65
C ALA A 34 -21.23 7.41 -12.77
N THR A 35 -21.85 7.90 -11.69
CA THR A 35 -23.26 8.34 -11.68
C THR A 35 -23.45 9.70 -12.34
N CYS A 36 -22.67 10.72 -11.97
CA CYS A 36 -22.77 12.06 -12.52
C CYS A 36 -21.43 12.84 -12.42
N LYS A 37 -21.33 13.96 -13.15
CA LYS A 37 -20.13 14.81 -13.21
C LYS A 37 -19.78 15.43 -11.85
N GLU A 38 -20.78 15.77 -11.04
CA GLU A 38 -20.61 16.33 -9.69
C GLU A 38 -19.84 15.33 -8.81
N PHE A 39 -20.37 14.11 -8.69
CA PHE A 39 -19.75 13.04 -7.92
C PHE A 39 -18.39 12.62 -8.48
N TYR A 40 -18.22 12.64 -9.81
CA TYR A 40 -16.91 12.41 -10.43
C TYR A 40 -15.87 13.44 -9.97
N LYS A 41 -16.24 14.73 -9.93
CA LYS A 41 -15.36 15.82 -9.48
C LYS A 41 -15.04 15.69 -7.98
N LEU A 42 -16.04 15.44 -7.16
CA LEU A 42 -15.88 15.30 -5.71
C LEU A 42 -15.04 14.05 -5.34
N ALA A 43 -15.27 12.91 -6.02
CA ALA A 43 -14.49 11.69 -5.80
C ALA A 43 -13.00 11.83 -6.13
N LYS A 44 -12.63 12.83 -6.94
CA LYS A 44 -11.24 13.17 -7.26
C LYS A 44 -10.58 14.13 -6.29
N GLN A 45 -11.28 14.63 -5.29
CA GLN A 45 -10.69 15.51 -4.29
C GLN A 45 -9.66 14.75 -3.44
N SER A 46 -8.60 15.47 -3.04
CA SER A 46 -7.50 14.90 -2.26
C SER A 46 -7.97 14.30 -0.93
N CYS A 47 -8.96 14.91 -0.26
CA CYS A 47 -9.52 14.41 0.99
C CYS A 47 -10.20 13.05 0.84
N VAL A 48 -10.84 12.77 -0.30
CA VAL A 48 -11.46 11.48 -0.61
C VAL A 48 -10.39 10.47 -0.99
N LEU A 49 -9.51 10.82 -1.94
CA LEU A 49 -8.50 9.90 -2.48
C LEU A 49 -7.48 9.44 -1.42
N LYS A 50 -7.15 10.29 -0.43
CA LYS A 50 -6.26 9.95 0.69
C LYS A 50 -6.77 8.83 1.59
N VAL A 51 -8.09 8.64 1.67
CA VAL A 51 -8.73 7.78 2.68
C VAL A 51 -9.47 6.57 2.08
N VAL A 52 -9.51 6.43 0.76
CA VAL A 52 -10.10 5.27 0.08
C VAL A 52 -9.48 3.98 0.60
N LYS A 53 -10.32 3.06 1.10
CA LYS A 53 -9.91 1.72 1.51
C LYS A 53 -9.93 0.73 0.35
N PHE A 54 -8.87 -0.07 0.28
CA PHE A 54 -8.65 -1.09 -0.75
C PHE A 54 -8.82 -2.51 -0.18
N GLN A 55 -9.86 -2.74 0.65
CA GLN A 55 -9.98 -3.96 1.46
C GLN A 55 -10.14 -5.24 0.63
N SER A 56 -10.77 -5.18 -0.55
CA SER A 56 -11.03 -6.31 -1.47
C SER A 56 -9.85 -6.68 -2.40
N PHE A 57 -8.74 -5.95 -2.35
CA PHE A 57 -7.51 -6.23 -3.13
C PHE A 57 -6.54 -7.16 -2.40
N THR A 58 -6.92 -7.62 -1.22
CA THR A 58 -6.19 -8.59 -0.38
C THR A 58 -6.11 -9.98 -1.01
N PHE A 59 -7.13 -10.40 -1.76
CA PHE A 59 -7.30 -11.80 -2.16
C PHE A 59 -7.10 -12.07 -3.64
N THR A 60 -6.99 -11.03 -4.48
CA THR A 60 -6.86 -11.23 -5.93
C THR A 60 -5.41 -11.11 -6.37
N PRO A 61 -4.76 -12.21 -6.81
CA PRO A 61 -3.48 -12.13 -7.53
C PRO A 61 -3.60 -11.42 -8.88
N ASN A 62 -4.82 -11.05 -9.28
CA ASN A 62 -5.11 -10.45 -10.56
C ASN A 62 -5.11 -8.91 -10.48
N TYR A 63 -3.92 -8.34 -10.49
CA TYR A 63 -3.75 -6.88 -10.59
C TYR A 63 -4.26 -6.29 -11.91
N ARG A 64 -4.69 -7.11 -12.90
CA ARG A 64 -5.06 -6.64 -14.25
C ARG A 64 -6.12 -5.54 -14.23
N ARG A 65 -7.09 -5.63 -13.31
CA ARG A 65 -8.18 -4.64 -13.18
C ARG A 65 -7.70 -3.26 -12.70
N HIS A 66 -6.45 -3.15 -12.27
CA HIS A 66 -5.84 -1.92 -11.74
C HIS A 66 -4.73 -1.37 -12.62
N ARG A 67 -4.50 -1.98 -13.79
CA ARG A 67 -3.47 -1.57 -14.76
C ARG A 67 -3.93 -0.40 -15.63
N ASN A 68 -4.55 0.59 -15.01
CA ASN A 68 -4.97 1.82 -15.69
C ASN A 68 -4.18 2.98 -15.06
N PRO A 69 -3.35 3.71 -15.83
CA PRO A 69 -2.58 4.84 -15.31
C PRO A 69 -3.49 5.99 -14.82
N ARG A 70 -4.74 6.05 -15.28
CA ARG A 70 -5.76 7.00 -14.79
C ARG A 70 -6.75 6.34 -13.83
N GLY A 71 -6.49 5.12 -13.38
CA GLY A 71 -7.35 4.37 -12.48
C GLY A 71 -7.29 4.87 -11.03
N LEU A 72 -8.31 4.52 -10.25
CA LEU A 72 -8.45 4.95 -8.86
C LEU A 72 -7.23 4.60 -7.99
N LEU A 73 -6.61 3.43 -8.19
CA LEU A 73 -5.45 2.99 -7.41
C LEU A 73 -4.28 3.96 -7.56
N LEU A 74 -3.91 4.32 -8.79
CA LEU A 74 -2.78 5.20 -9.04
C LEU A 74 -3.08 6.64 -8.62
N GLN A 75 -4.32 7.10 -8.82
CA GLN A 75 -4.78 8.39 -8.30
C GLN A 75 -4.64 8.45 -6.78
N CYS A 76 -5.16 7.45 -6.05
CA CYS A 76 -5.05 7.41 -4.59
C CYS A 76 -3.58 7.41 -4.13
N ALA A 77 -2.72 6.63 -4.78
CA ALA A 77 -1.29 6.58 -4.44
C ALA A 77 -0.60 7.95 -4.61
N ARG A 78 -0.91 8.69 -5.69
CA ARG A 78 -0.39 10.05 -5.93
C ARG A 78 -0.79 11.05 -4.84
N TYR A 79 -1.96 10.87 -4.24
CA TYR A 79 -2.41 11.70 -3.11
C TYR A 79 -1.91 11.19 -1.75
N GLY A 80 -1.01 10.19 -1.72
CA GLY A 80 -0.42 9.69 -0.48
C GLY A 80 -1.28 8.65 0.24
N ASN A 81 -2.24 8.02 -0.43
CA ASN A 81 -3.02 6.94 0.16
C ASN A 81 -2.13 5.74 0.47
N LEU A 82 -2.00 5.41 1.76
CA LEU A 82 -1.08 4.39 2.24
C LEU A 82 -1.41 2.98 1.71
N ASP A 83 -2.70 2.63 1.65
CA ASP A 83 -3.17 1.34 1.14
C ASP A 83 -2.79 1.18 -0.34
N ALA A 84 -3.04 2.23 -1.15
CA ALA A 84 -2.70 2.24 -2.56
C ALA A 84 -1.19 2.14 -2.80
N LEU A 85 -0.39 2.90 -2.04
CA LEU A 85 1.08 2.84 -2.08
C LEU A 85 1.58 1.43 -1.72
N CYS A 86 1.02 0.79 -0.69
CA CYS A 86 1.39 -0.58 -0.33
C CYS A 86 1.07 -1.59 -1.43
N ILE A 87 -0.08 -1.45 -2.10
CA ILE A 87 -0.47 -2.33 -3.23
C ILE A 87 0.49 -2.17 -4.41
N ILE A 88 0.83 -0.93 -4.77
CA ILE A 88 1.80 -0.65 -5.85
C ILE A 88 3.17 -1.20 -5.46
N GLY A 89 3.65 -0.95 -4.24
CA GLY A 89 4.96 -1.43 -3.78
C GLY A 89 5.06 -2.95 -3.82
N LYS A 90 4.01 -3.66 -3.40
CA LYS A 90 3.91 -5.12 -3.54
C LYS A 90 3.99 -5.55 -5.00
N ALA A 91 3.32 -4.87 -5.92
CA ALA A 91 3.34 -5.19 -7.35
C ALA A 91 4.73 -4.96 -7.98
N LEU A 92 5.40 -3.86 -7.61
CA LEU A 92 6.77 -3.56 -8.05
C LEU A 92 7.78 -4.62 -7.57
N VAL A 93 7.69 -5.01 -6.29
CA VAL A 93 8.53 -6.08 -5.72
C VAL A 93 8.30 -7.41 -6.44
N LYS A 94 7.06 -7.72 -6.82
CA LYS A 94 6.72 -8.90 -7.64
C LYS A 94 7.11 -8.78 -9.11
N ARG A 95 7.75 -7.68 -9.52
CA ARG A 95 8.15 -7.40 -10.90
C ARG A 95 6.97 -7.44 -11.89
N ASP A 96 5.80 -6.95 -11.50
CA ASP A 96 4.69 -6.77 -12.44
C ASP A 96 5.05 -5.65 -13.42
N SER A 97 5.42 -6.02 -14.65
CA SER A 97 5.90 -5.09 -15.68
C SER A 97 4.91 -3.97 -15.96
N ARG A 98 3.61 -4.22 -15.86
CA ARG A 98 2.60 -3.20 -16.12
C ARG A 98 2.54 -2.14 -15.01
N PHE A 99 2.85 -2.52 -13.78
CA PHE A 99 3.01 -1.54 -12.70
C PHE A 99 4.29 -0.72 -12.84
N TRP A 100 5.36 -1.36 -13.31
CA TRP A 100 6.57 -0.63 -13.69
C TRP A 100 6.30 0.38 -14.81
N ASP A 101 5.61 -0.03 -15.88
CA ASP A 101 5.23 0.88 -16.97
C ASP A 101 4.39 2.05 -16.44
N MET A 102 3.40 1.78 -15.58
CA MET A 102 2.58 2.84 -15.00
C MET A 102 3.37 3.83 -14.14
N VAL A 103 4.41 3.37 -13.44
CA VAL A 103 5.26 4.25 -12.61
C VAL A 103 6.25 5.02 -13.48
N LEU A 104 6.86 4.37 -14.47
CA LEU A 104 7.90 4.96 -15.32
C LEU A 104 7.34 5.94 -16.36
N PHE A 105 6.16 5.66 -16.91
CA PHE A 105 5.53 6.44 -17.97
C PHE A 105 4.35 7.29 -17.50
N CYS A 106 4.21 7.51 -16.20
CA CYS A 106 3.22 8.47 -15.69
C CYS A 106 3.67 9.90 -15.98
N GLU A 107 2.98 10.56 -16.91
CA GLU A 107 3.24 11.98 -17.26
C GLU A 107 2.84 12.95 -16.14
N ASP A 108 1.89 12.58 -15.27
CA ASP A 108 1.51 13.45 -14.16
C ASP A 108 2.55 13.35 -13.03
N PRO A 109 3.00 14.49 -12.46
CA PRO A 109 4.02 14.52 -11.42
C PRO A 109 3.65 13.57 -10.29
N VAL A 110 4.58 12.64 -10.05
CA VAL A 110 4.37 11.53 -9.16
C VAL A 110 4.53 12.04 -7.73
N CYS A 111 3.39 12.26 -7.07
CA CYS A 111 3.21 12.72 -5.69
C CYS A 111 3.37 14.22 -5.42
N GLU A 112 2.29 14.84 -4.94
CA GLU A 112 2.36 15.99 -4.02
C GLU A 112 2.79 15.51 -2.61
N ILE A 113 3.82 14.67 -2.50
CA ILE A 113 4.44 14.40 -1.20
C ILE A 113 5.48 15.52 -1.04
N ASN A 114 5.04 16.63 -0.44
CA ASN A 114 5.84 17.83 -0.13
C ASN A 114 6.20 18.74 -1.33
N GLY A 115 5.54 18.62 -2.47
CA GLY A 115 5.66 19.58 -3.58
C GLY A 115 6.93 19.48 -4.44
N SER A 116 7.76 18.46 -4.25
CA SER A 116 8.94 18.20 -5.08
C SER A 116 8.64 17.17 -6.18
N LEU A 117 9.19 17.39 -7.37
CA LEU A 117 9.21 16.39 -8.44
C LEU A 117 10.15 15.24 -8.00
N ILE A 118 9.61 14.03 -7.89
CA ILE A 118 10.38 12.83 -7.58
C ILE A 118 10.62 12.08 -8.89
N ASN A 119 11.86 11.67 -9.15
CA ASN A 119 12.18 10.83 -10.31
C ASN A 119 11.38 9.51 -10.24
N PRO A 120 10.82 8.98 -11.35
CA PRO A 120 10.08 7.71 -11.34
C PRO A 120 10.79 6.54 -10.64
N LEU A 121 12.12 6.44 -10.74
CA LEU A 121 12.91 5.41 -10.04
C LEU A 121 12.97 5.64 -8.53
N GLU A 122 13.12 6.88 -8.09
CA GLU A 122 13.07 7.25 -6.68
C GLU A 122 11.68 7.02 -6.10
N TYR A 123 10.62 7.33 -6.85
CA TYR A 123 9.26 7.03 -6.45
C TYR A 123 9.06 5.52 -6.32
N ALA A 124 9.50 4.72 -7.30
CA ALA A 124 9.42 3.26 -7.21
C ALA A 124 10.10 2.75 -5.92
N ARG A 125 11.30 3.26 -5.60
CA ARG A 125 12.03 2.91 -4.37
C ARG A 125 11.27 3.34 -3.11
N LEU A 126 10.74 4.56 -3.08
CA LEU A 126 9.93 5.09 -1.98
C LEU A 126 8.70 4.22 -1.73
N VAL A 127 7.96 3.88 -2.78
CA VAL A 127 6.75 3.07 -2.69
C VAL A 127 7.07 1.65 -2.19
N VAL A 128 8.19 1.06 -2.63
CA VAL A 128 8.67 -0.24 -2.09
C VAL A 128 9.05 -0.12 -0.62
N LYS A 129 9.74 0.95 -0.21
CA LYS A 129 10.06 1.22 1.20
C LYS A 129 8.80 1.40 2.06
N ILE A 130 7.78 2.09 1.55
CA ILE A 130 6.47 2.23 2.19
C ILE A 130 5.81 0.86 2.34
N PHE A 131 5.83 0.02 1.30
CA PHE A 131 5.32 -1.34 1.40
C PHE A 131 6.06 -2.18 2.46
N ILE A 132 7.40 -2.14 2.53
CA ILE A 132 8.16 -2.84 3.58
C ILE A 132 7.73 -2.34 4.98
N ARG A 133 7.55 -1.03 5.13
CA ARG A 133 7.23 -0.41 6.43
C ARG A 133 5.79 -0.69 6.86
N TYR A 134 4.83 -0.56 5.96
CA TYR A 134 3.40 -0.49 6.28
C TYR A 134 2.55 -1.60 5.65
N GLY A 135 3.15 -2.46 4.81
CA GLY A 135 2.47 -3.58 4.19
C GLY A 135 1.86 -4.53 5.22
N ARG A 136 0.78 -5.21 4.81
CA ARG A 136 0.05 -6.13 5.69
C ARG A 136 0.94 -7.32 6.06
N CYS A 137 0.78 -7.85 7.27
CA CYS A 137 1.56 -8.99 7.75
C CYS A 137 1.50 -10.18 6.78
N GLU A 138 0.30 -10.46 6.24
CA GLU A 138 0.09 -11.50 5.25
C GLU A 138 0.88 -11.29 3.95
N ASP A 139 1.01 -10.04 3.51
CA ASP A 139 1.72 -9.72 2.28
C ASP A 139 3.23 -9.83 2.49
N ILE A 140 3.73 -9.29 3.61
CA ILE A 140 5.14 -9.34 3.95
C ILE A 140 5.61 -10.77 4.20
N SER A 141 4.78 -11.62 4.81
CA SER A 141 5.17 -13.00 5.08
C SER A 141 5.39 -13.84 3.81
N LYS A 142 4.80 -13.44 2.68
CA LYS A 142 4.86 -14.14 1.39
C LYS A 142 5.83 -13.50 0.38
N ILE A 143 6.53 -12.41 0.75
CA ILE A 143 7.33 -11.61 -0.18
C ILE A 143 8.84 -11.87 -0.12
N LEU A 144 9.29 -12.86 0.66
CA LEU A 144 10.72 -13.14 0.88
C LEU A 144 11.53 -13.20 -0.43
N TRP A 145 11.16 -14.11 -1.34
CA TRP A 145 11.89 -14.30 -2.60
C TRP A 145 11.76 -13.10 -3.53
N PRO A 146 10.55 -12.57 -3.84
CA PRO A 146 10.43 -11.39 -4.69
C PRO A 146 11.18 -10.17 -4.16
N LEU A 147 11.17 -9.92 -2.85
CA LEU A 147 11.87 -8.79 -2.25
C LEU A 147 13.40 -8.99 -2.26
N ARG A 148 13.88 -10.22 -2.02
CA ARG A 148 15.29 -10.56 -2.21
C ARG A 148 15.71 -10.27 -3.65
N ASP A 149 14.97 -10.78 -4.63
CA ASP A 149 15.32 -10.62 -6.04
C ASP A 149 15.26 -9.16 -6.49
N TYR A 150 14.32 -8.37 -5.93
CA TYR A 150 14.27 -6.92 -6.15
C TYR A 150 15.53 -6.23 -5.59
N MET A 151 15.90 -6.52 -4.34
CA MET A 151 17.04 -5.88 -3.67
C MET A 151 18.39 -6.31 -4.28
N MET A 152 18.51 -7.56 -4.74
CA MET A 152 19.73 -8.09 -5.35
C MET A 152 19.94 -7.60 -6.79
N ALA A 153 18.86 -7.40 -7.56
CA ALA A 153 18.97 -6.92 -8.94
C ALA A 153 19.55 -5.51 -9.06
N ALA A 154 19.53 -4.73 -7.98
CA ALA A 154 20.06 -3.37 -7.96
C ALA A 154 21.56 -3.28 -7.63
N ASN A 155 22.23 -4.41 -7.33
CA ASN A 155 23.62 -4.42 -6.87
C ASN A 155 24.41 -5.55 -7.54
N ALA A 156 24.94 -5.28 -8.73
CA ALA A 156 25.87 -6.19 -9.40
C ALA A 156 27.27 -6.21 -8.74
N GLU A 157 27.68 -5.14 -8.06
CA GLU A 157 29.08 -4.94 -7.64
C GLU A 157 29.38 -5.31 -6.16
N LEU A 158 28.36 -5.63 -5.35
CA LEU A 158 28.49 -5.87 -3.90
C LEU A 158 28.05 -7.30 -3.47
N ALA A 159 28.23 -8.25 -4.37
CA ALA A 159 27.39 -9.43 -4.54
C ALA A 159 27.37 -10.47 -3.40
N GLU A 160 28.47 -10.73 -2.68
CA GLU A 160 28.51 -11.93 -1.81
C GLU A 160 28.30 -11.65 -0.32
N TYR A 161 28.97 -10.65 0.27
CA TYR A 161 28.94 -10.45 1.72
C TYR A 161 27.67 -9.72 2.22
N ARG A 162 27.10 -8.82 1.40
CA ARG A 162 25.82 -8.15 1.72
C ARG A 162 24.60 -9.05 1.48
N ALA A 163 24.71 -10.05 0.61
CA ALA A 163 23.62 -10.97 0.32
C ALA A 163 23.23 -11.81 1.55
N LEU A 164 24.21 -12.31 2.30
CA LEU A 164 23.96 -13.10 3.53
C LEU A 164 23.24 -12.27 4.60
N GLY A 165 23.70 -11.04 4.86
CA GLY A 165 23.05 -10.12 5.82
C GLY A 165 21.62 -9.76 5.39
N THR A 166 21.43 -9.47 4.10
CA THR A 166 20.12 -9.15 3.52
C THR A 166 19.15 -10.32 3.61
N CYS A 167 19.56 -11.52 3.18
CA CYS A 167 18.76 -12.74 3.28
C CYS A 167 18.37 -13.04 4.73
N ARG A 168 19.28 -12.88 5.69
CA ARG A 168 18.99 -13.11 7.11
C ARG A 168 17.96 -12.12 7.65
N ALA A 169 18.11 -10.83 7.34
CA ALA A 169 17.16 -9.80 7.77
C ALA A 169 15.76 -10.00 7.15
N LEU A 170 15.70 -10.29 5.85
CA LEU A 170 14.45 -10.59 5.15
C LEU A 170 13.76 -11.83 5.71
N SER A 171 14.49 -12.92 5.92
CA SER A 171 13.93 -14.15 6.51
C SER A 171 13.37 -13.90 7.90
N LYS A 172 14.11 -13.18 8.78
CA LYS A 172 13.61 -12.80 10.11
C LYS A 172 12.32 -12.00 10.01
N MET A 173 12.28 -10.98 9.14
CA MET A 173 11.08 -10.15 8.94
C MET A 173 9.90 -11.00 8.44
N CYS A 174 10.07 -11.79 7.39
CA CYS A 174 8.98 -12.59 6.82
C CYS A 174 8.48 -13.67 7.78
N SER A 175 9.36 -14.39 8.48
CA SER A 175 8.99 -15.39 9.48
C SER A 175 8.23 -14.78 10.66
N TYR A 176 8.67 -13.59 11.11
CA TYR A 176 7.98 -12.85 12.17
C TYR A 176 6.56 -12.46 11.74
N GLU A 177 6.42 -11.86 10.55
CA GLU A 177 5.13 -11.43 10.01
C GLU A 177 4.20 -12.62 9.74
N GLN A 178 4.74 -13.78 9.34
CA GLN A 178 3.99 -15.02 9.22
C GLN A 178 3.39 -15.45 10.56
N ARG A 179 4.20 -15.43 11.63
CA ARG A 179 3.74 -15.79 12.98
C ARG A 179 2.67 -14.83 13.46
N ARG A 180 2.89 -13.53 13.29
CA ARG A 180 1.94 -12.47 13.64
C ARG A 180 0.62 -12.64 12.89
N PHE A 181 0.67 -12.88 11.58
CA PHE A 181 -0.52 -13.17 10.78
C PHE A 181 -1.28 -14.40 11.29
N GLY A 182 -0.58 -15.48 11.62
CA GLY A 182 -1.19 -16.69 12.19
C GLY A 182 -1.94 -16.42 13.49
N ILE A 183 -1.35 -15.63 14.38
CA ILE A 183 -1.98 -15.20 15.65
C ILE A 183 -3.24 -14.37 15.38
N ILE A 184 -3.14 -13.34 14.53
CA ILE A 184 -4.28 -12.47 14.17
C ILE A 184 -5.42 -13.30 13.56
N ALA A 185 -5.09 -14.21 12.63
CA ALA A 185 -6.08 -15.06 11.98
C ALA A 185 -6.77 -16.01 12.98
N PHE A 186 -6.02 -16.57 13.94
CA PHE A 186 -6.58 -17.40 15.01
C PHE A 186 -7.56 -16.60 15.88
N PHE A 187 -7.16 -15.44 16.40
CA PHE A 187 -8.02 -14.61 17.23
C PHE A 187 -9.23 -14.07 16.47
N THR A 188 -9.08 -13.73 15.19
CA THR A 188 -10.20 -13.31 14.34
C THR A 188 -11.22 -14.44 14.17
N LYS A 189 -10.76 -15.69 13.96
CA LYS A 189 -11.65 -16.86 13.89
C LYS A 189 -12.34 -17.11 15.24
N LEU A 190 -11.62 -16.97 16.34
CA LEU A 190 -12.18 -17.14 17.69
C LEU A 190 -13.25 -16.08 17.99
N ALA A 191 -12.97 -14.80 17.71
CA ALA A 191 -13.90 -13.70 17.90
C ALA A 191 -15.19 -13.90 17.10
N LYS A 192 -15.07 -14.31 15.83
CA LYS A 192 -16.23 -14.66 14.99
C LYS A 192 -17.05 -15.80 15.58
N LYS A 193 -16.42 -16.86 16.10
CA LYS A 193 -17.13 -17.97 16.78
C LYS A 193 -17.86 -17.51 18.04
N LEU A 194 -17.33 -16.50 18.72
CA LEU A 194 -17.88 -15.98 19.97
C LEU A 194 -18.84 -14.79 19.78
N ASN A 195 -19.18 -14.41 18.54
CA ASN A 195 -19.94 -13.19 18.22
C ASN A 195 -19.38 -11.91 18.88
N ARG A 196 -18.05 -11.83 19.02
CA ARG A 196 -17.35 -10.66 19.54
C ARG A 196 -16.67 -9.89 18.41
N ALA A 197 -16.50 -8.58 18.61
CA ALA A 197 -15.71 -7.76 17.70
C ALA A 197 -14.26 -8.31 17.60
N PRO A 198 -13.63 -8.27 16.41
CA PRO A 198 -12.28 -8.76 16.21
C PRO A 198 -11.29 -8.01 17.10
N LEU A 199 -10.41 -8.76 17.76
CA LEU A 199 -9.48 -8.33 18.82
C LEU A 199 -8.27 -7.50 18.30
N ASN A 200 -8.44 -6.72 17.23
CA ASN A 200 -7.33 -6.02 16.57
C ASN A 200 -6.60 -5.05 17.51
N ASP A 201 -7.31 -4.45 18.48
CA ASP A 201 -6.72 -3.47 19.40
C ASP A 201 -5.95 -4.12 20.57
N TYR A 202 -6.36 -5.30 21.05
CA TYR A 202 -5.69 -6.01 22.15
C TYR A 202 -4.34 -6.64 21.76
N LEU A 203 -4.17 -6.99 20.48
CA LEU A 203 -2.93 -7.64 20.01
C LEU A 203 -1.74 -6.68 19.94
N ALA A 204 -1.97 -5.36 19.98
CA ALA A 204 -0.92 -4.37 20.11
C ALA A 204 -0.21 -4.44 21.48
N GLU A 205 -0.89 -4.92 22.52
CA GLU A 205 -0.34 -5.04 23.89
C GLU A 205 0.35 -6.40 24.15
N VAL A 206 -0.11 -7.47 23.48
CA VAL A 206 0.37 -8.85 23.77
C VAL A 206 1.68 -9.20 23.06
N MET A 207 2.03 -8.50 21.98
CA MET A 207 3.31 -8.70 21.28
C MET A 207 4.28 -7.56 21.58
N PRO A 208 5.48 -7.83 22.13
CA PRO A 208 6.44 -6.80 22.47
C PRO A 208 6.78 -5.91 21.26
N PRO A 209 7.26 -4.67 21.47
CA PRO A 209 7.48 -3.65 20.44
C PRO A 209 8.53 -4.00 19.36
N HIS A 210 9.03 -5.24 19.33
CA HIS A 210 9.94 -5.78 18.31
C HIS A 210 9.33 -5.79 16.89
N ASN A 211 8.02 -5.56 16.77
CA ASN A 211 7.28 -5.36 15.52
C ASN A 211 7.95 -4.39 14.53
N ALA A 212 8.43 -3.24 15.02
CA ALA A 212 9.06 -2.23 14.15
C ALA A 212 10.52 -2.58 13.82
N ALA A 213 11.21 -3.30 14.70
CA ALA A 213 12.66 -3.52 14.61
C ALA A 213 13.05 -4.32 13.36
N HIS A 214 12.31 -5.38 13.02
CA HIS A 214 12.63 -6.21 11.84
C HIS A 214 12.40 -5.47 10.52
N ARG A 215 11.28 -4.75 10.39
CA ARG A 215 10.99 -3.92 9.21
C ARG A 215 12.01 -2.77 9.10
N ILE A 216 12.37 -2.13 10.22
CA ILE A 216 13.39 -1.08 10.27
C ILE A 216 14.76 -1.61 9.86
N GLU A 217 15.15 -2.82 10.29
CA GLU A 217 16.42 -3.45 9.89
C GLU A 217 16.47 -3.65 8.37
N VAL A 218 15.40 -4.20 7.78
CA VAL A 218 15.29 -4.34 6.32
C VAL A 218 15.32 -3.00 5.61
N ILE A 219 14.66 -1.97 6.14
CA ILE A 219 14.69 -0.60 5.59
C ILE A 219 16.10 -0.01 5.66
N LYS A 220 16.85 -0.21 6.75
CA LYS A 220 18.25 0.24 6.85
C LYS A 220 19.13 -0.42 5.79
N ILE A 221 18.90 -1.70 5.50
CA ILE A 221 19.61 -2.41 4.41
C ILE A 221 19.15 -1.83 3.07
N PHE A 222 17.85 -1.63 2.87
CA PHE A 222 17.29 -1.04 1.66
C PHE A 222 17.91 0.34 1.36
N ASP A 223 17.97 1.24 2.33
CA ASP A 223 18.54 2.58 2.17
C ASP A 223 20.04 2.54 1.84
N LYS A 224 20.77 1.52 2.30
CA LYS A 224 22.18 1.29 1.92
C LYS A 224 22.35 0.75 0.50
N LEU A 225 21.36 0.03 -0.01
CA LEU A 225 21.37 -0.50 -1.38
C LEU A 225 20.87 0.53 -2.40
N PHE A 226 20.00 1.43 -1.95
CA PHE A 226 19.37 2.47 -2.75
C PHE A 226 19.55 3.84 -2.06
N PRO A 227 20.78 4.38 -2.03
CA PRO A 227 21.00 5.70 -1.46
C PRO A 227 20.14 6.73 -2.20
N ALA A 228 19.61 7.70 -1.44
CA ALA A 228 18.97 8.85 -2.04
C ALA A 228 20.01 9.58 -2.88
N THR A 229 19.65 9.97 -4.10
CA THR A 229 20.44 10.86 -4.93
C THR A 229 20.46 12.21 -4.20
N SER A 230 21.57 12.50 -3.53
CA SER A 230 21.83 13.83 -3.01
C SER A 230 22.17 14.72 -4.19
N ASP A 231 21.27 15.65 -4.52
CA ASP A 231 21.62 16.85 -5.28
C ASP A 231 22.56 17.76 -4.48
#